data_AF-A0A7I9VGR7-F1
#
_entry.id   AF-A0A7I9VGR7-F1
#
_cell.length_a   1.000
_cell.length_b   1.000
_cell.length_c   1.000
_cell.angle_alpha   90.00
_cell.angle_beta   90.00
_cell.angle_gamma   90.00
#
_symmetry.space_group_name_H-M   'P 1'
#
loop_
_entity.id
_entity.type
_entity.pdbx_description
1 polymer ?
#
loop_
_entity_poly.entity_id
_entity_poly.type
_entity_poly.pdbx_seq_one_letter_code
_entity_poly.pdbx_strand_id
1 'polypeptide(L)'
;MTPGPLWSLEARSETARAVAAAAYLVAVALLVVLQELGVRLRREEARAWWAGNGRDLLNALGLAAVAAALRAYGFPLPAALATGGTLTLALFGTSVFMDRQDRIVRRRAWALLAALALAAPVLLFPGQLLALLGEVARRLFPLVG
;
A
#
# COMPACT_ATOMS: atom_id res chain seq x y z
N MET A 1 -31.82 12.16 4.48
CA MET A 1 -31.11 10.89 4.73
C MET A 1 -29.76 10.97 4.05
N THR A 2 -28.66 10.99 4.81
CA THR A 2 -27.34 10.77 4.21
C THR A 2 -27.26 9.30 3.79
N PRO A 3 -26.84 8.98 2.55
CA PRO A 3 -26.63 7.61 2.15
C PRO A 3 -25.65 6.94 3.13
N GLY A 4 -25.92 5.68 3.48
CA GLY A 4 -25.04 4.90 4.35
C GLY A 4 -23.63 4.74 3.75
N PRO A 5 -22.65 4.27 4.54
CA PRO A 5 -21.30 4.06 4.05
C PRO A 5 -21.29 3.10 2.85
N LEU A 6 -20.63 3.51 1.75
CA LEU A 6 -20.52 2.73 0.51
C LEU A 6 -19.88 1.35 0.76
N TRP A 7 -18.87 1.33 1.63
CA TRP A 7 -18.08 0.15 1.96
C TRP A 7 -17.98 -0.01 3.47
N SER A 8 -18.03 -1.25 3.91
CA SER A 8 -17.83 -1.67 5.31
C SER A 8 -16.86 -2.84 5.36
N LEU A 9 -16.27 -3.06 6.54
CA LEU A 9 -15.43 -4.24 6.75
C LEU A 9 -16.31 -5.50 6.77
N GLU A 10 -15.87 -6.52 6.04
CA GLU A 10 -16.44 -7.86 6.13
C GLU A 10 -16.23 -8.44 7.54
N ALA A 11 -17.20 -9.22 8.01
CA ALA A 11 -17.09 -9.92 9.27
C ALA A 11 -15.99 -10.98 9.19
N ARG A 12 -15.06 -10.94 10.15
CA ARG A 12 -13.95 -11.89 10.31
C ARG A 12 -13.75 -12.12 11.80
N SER A 13 -13.29 -13.32 12.19
CA SER A 13 -12.92 -13.57 13.59
C SER A 13 -11.73 -12.68 14.00
N GLU A 14 -11.61 -12.39 15.29
CA GLU A 14 -10.51 -11.57 15.82
C GLU A 14 -9.15 -12.18 15.50
N THR A 15 -9.01 -13.51 15.64
CA THR A 15 -7.79 -14.24 15.28
C THR A 15 -7.45 -14.09 13.80
N ALA A 16 -8.44 -14.21 12.91
CA ALA A 16 -8.22 -14.03 11.48
C ALA A 16 -7.76 -12.59 11.15
N ARG A 17 -8.37 -11.58 11.80
CA ARG A 17 -7.95 -10.18 11.65
C ARG A 17 -6.54 -9.94 12.17
N ALA A 18 -6.17 -10.51 13.31
CA ALA A 18 -4.82 -10.39 13.86
C ALA A 18 -3.76 -11.01 12.95
N VAL A 19 -4.01 -12.21 12.41
CA VAL A 19 -3.11 -12.87 11.46
C VAL A 19 -3.01 -12.05 10.17
N ALA A 20 -4.13 -11.56 9.63
CA ALA A 20 -4.13 -10.73 8.43
C ALA A 20 -3.41 -9.38 8.65
N ALA A 21 -3.55 -8.77 9.83
CA ALA A 21 -2.83 -7.55 10.21
C ALA A 21 -1.32 -7.79 10.26
N ALA A 22 -0.87 -8.89 10.88
CA ALA A 22 0.54 -9.27 10.88
C ALA A 22 1.06 -9.51 9.46
N ALA A 23 0.31 -10.26 8.64
CA ALA A 23 0.66 -10.50 7.23
C ALA A 23 0.76 -9.19 6.43
N TYR A 24 -0.16 -8.24 6.67
CA TYR A 24 -0.14 -6.92 6.06
C TYR A 24 1.12 -6.13 6.44
N LEU A 25 1.48 -6.08 7.72
CA LEU A 25 2.71 -5.39 8.16
C LEU A 25 3.97 -6.03 7.59
N VAL A 26 4.01 -7.37 7.52
CA VAL A 26 5.11 -8.10 6.88
C VAL A 26 5.18 -7.77 5.39
N ALA A 27 4.04 -7.74 4.68
CA ALA A 27 4.00 -7.37 3.26
C ALA A 27 4.51 -5.95 3.03
N VAL A 28 4.13 -4.99 3.87
CA VAL A 28 4.63 -3.60 3.83
C VAL A 28 6.14 -3.55 4.08
N ALA A 29 6.64 -4.26 5.08
CA ALA A 29 8.07 -4.30 5.39
C ALA A 29 8.89 -4.94 4.24
N LEU A 30 8.39 -6.04 3.67
CA LEU A 30 9.00 -6.68 2.50
C LEU A 30 8.99 -5.77 1.28
N LEU A 31 7.91 -5.00 1.08
CA LEU A 31 7.83 -4.04 -0.02
C LEU A 31 8.92 -2.97 0.08
N VAL A 32 9.25 -2.48 1.28
CA VAL A 32 10.39 -1.58 1.48
C VAL A 32 11.71 -2.23 1.04
N VAL A 33 11.92 -3.51 1.39
CA VAL A 33 13.12 -4.26 0.98
C VAL A 33 13.17 -4.43 -0.54
N LEU A 34 12.04 -4.75 -1.17
CA LEU A 34 11.95 -4.88 -2.63
C LEU A 34 12.17 -3.55 -3.34
N GLN A 35 11.79 -2.42 -2.73
CA GLN A 35 12.04 -1.10 -3.32
C GLN A 35 13.53 -0.75 -3.37
N GLU A 36 14.35 -1.26 -2.45
CA GLU A 36 15.81 -1.11 -2.57
C GLU A 36 16.34 -1.80 -3.84
N LEU A 37 15.77 -2.96 -4.20
CA LEU A 37 16.07 -3.63 -5.47
C LEU A 37 15.54 -2.80 -6.65
N GLY A 38 14.33 -2.24 -6.53
CA GLY A 38 13.76 -1.35 -7.55
C GLY A 38 14.62 -0.11 -7.83
N VAL A 39 15.24 0.47 -6.80
CA VAL A 39 16.19 1.59 -6.96
C VAL A 39 17.46 1.15 -7.70
N ARG A 40 17.97 -0.06 -7.44
CA ARG A 40 19.12 -0.61 -8.19
C ARG A 40 18.76 -0.83 -9.66
N LEU A 41 17.61 -1.46 -9.92
CA LEU A 41 17.10 -1.68 -11.28
C LEU A 41 16.92 -0.36 -12.03
N ARG A 42 16.45 0.70 -11.37
CA ARG A 42 16.32 2.04 -11.97
C ARG A 42 17.64 2.60 -12.50
N ARG A 43 18.78 2.29 -11.86
CA ARG A 43 20.11 2.71 -12.34
C ARG A 43 20.56 1.92 -13.57
N GLU A 44 19.88 0.82 -13.88
CA GLU A 44 20.14 -0.06 -15.02
C GLU A 44 19.15 0.15 -16.17
N GLU A 45 18.06 0.90 -15.98
CA GLU A 45 17.04 1.17 -17.01
C GLU A 45 17.63 1.74 -18.32
N ALA A 46 18.70 2.55 -18.24
CA ALA A 46 19.37 3.09 -19.42
C ALA A 46 20.22 2.05 -20.20
N ARG A 47 20.51 0.90 -19.59
CA ARG A 47 21.38 -0.15 -20.15
C ARG A 47 20.63 -1.45 -20.47
N ALA A 48 19.52 -1.70 -19.79
CA ALA A 48 18.76 -2.94 -19.91
C ALA A 48 17.25 -2.66 -19.93
N TRP A 49 16.60 -2.95 -21.06
CA TRP A 49 15.15 -2.78 -21.23
C TRP A 49 14.33 -3.57 -20.21
N TRP A 50 14.85 -4.71 -19.72
CA TRP A 50 14.16 -5.55 -18.73
C TRP A 50 14.13 -4.93 -17.34
N ALA A 51 15.02 -3.98 -17.01
CA ALA A 51 15.10 -3.41 -15.67
C ALA A 51 13.84 -2.61 -15.30
N GLY A 52 13.24 -1.92 -16.29
CA GLY A 52 11.94 -1.26 -16.13
C GLY A 52 10.82 -2.26 -15.83
N ASN A 53 10.72 -3.34 -16.63
CA ASN A 53 9.75 -4.42 -16.42
C ASN A 53 9.94 -5.11 -15.07
N GLY A 54 11.19 -5.29 -14.63
CA GLY A 54 11.50 -5.85 -13.32
C GLY A 54 10.96 -4.99 -12.18
N ARG A 55 11.10 -3.66 -12.27
CA ARG A 55 10.57 -2.72 -11.28
C ARG A 55 9.04 -2.76 -11.22
N ASP A 56 8.38 -2.82 -12.37
CA ASP A 56 6.91 -2.89 -12.44
C ASP A 56 6.39 -4.22 -11.88
N LEU A 57 7.09 -5.33 -12.17
CA LEU A 57 6.77 -6.63 -11.57
C LEU A 57 6.89 -6.60 -10.04
N LEU A 58 7.96 -6.01 -9.50
CA LEU A 58 8.13 -5.86 -8.04
C LEU A 58 6.99 -5.03 -7.42
N ASN A 59 6.59 -3.94 -8.07
CA ASN A 59 5.47 -3.11 -7.61
C ASN A 59 4.13 -3.86 -7.67
N ALA A 60 3.89 -4.62 -8.74
CA ALA A 60 2.69 -5.43 -8.90
C ALA A 60 2.60 -6.53 -7.84
N LEU A 61 3.71 -7.21 -7.54
CA LEU A 61 3.78 -8.21 -6.47
C LEU A 61 3.55 -7.59 -5.09
N GLY A 62 4.17 -6.44 -4.83
CA GLY A 62 3.94 -5.68 -3.59
C GLY A 62 2.48 -5.28 -3.40
N LEU A 63 1.87 -4.72 -4.45
CA LEU A 63 0.45 -4.37 -4.48
C LEU A 63 -0.41 -5.61 -4.20
N ALA A 64 -0.17 -6.71 -4.91
CA ALA A 64 -0.95 -7.93 -4.77
C ALA A 64 -0.86 -8.49 -3.35
N ALA A 65 0.33 -8.55 -2.76
CA ALA A 65 0.54 -9.02 -1.40
C ALA A 65 -0.20 -8.15 -0.37
N VAL A 66 -0.08 -6.83 -0.48
CA VAL A 66 -0.77 -5.88 0.41
C VAL A 66 -2.30 -5.98 0.25
N ALA A 67 -2.79 -5.97 -0.98
CA ALA A 67 -4.23 -6.06 -1.25
C ALA A 67 -4.81 -7.40 -0.77
N ALA A 68 -4.09 -8.52 -0.96
CA ALA A 68 -4.49 -9.83 -0.45
C ALA A 68 -4.56 -9.87 1.08
N ALA A 69 -3.58 -9.29 1.78
CA ALA A 69 -3.62 -9.19 3.23
C ALA A 69 -4.79 -8.33 3.72
N LEU A 70 -5.10 -7.21 3.04
CA LEU A 70 -6.25 -6.38 3.35
C LEU A 70 -7.59 -7.07 3.05
N ARG A 71 -7.68 -7.86 1.98
CA ARG A 71 -8.84 -8.74 1.73
C ARG A 71 -9.05 -9.73 2.86
N ALA A 72 -7.97 -10.39 3.31
CA ALA A 72 -8.03 -11.33 4.42
C ALA A 72 -8.43 -10.63 5.73
N TYR A 73 -8.02 -9.38 5.93
CA TYR A 73 -8.42 -8.54 7.07
C TYR A 73 -9.91 -8.17 7.04
N GLY A 74 -10.52 -8.13 5.84
CA GLY A 74 -11.94 -7.85 5.63
C GLY A 74 -12.25 -6.59 4.83
N PHE A 75 -11.26 -5.94 4.21
CA PHE A 75 -11.53 -4.84 3.28
C PHE A 75 -12.21 -5.36 2.01
N PRO A 76 -13.26 -4.69 1.49
CA PRO A 76 -13.77 -4.94 0.14
C PRO A 76 -12.67 -4.82 -0.91
N LEU A 77 -12.73 -5.61 -1.98
CA LEU A 77 -11.67 -5.67 -3.00
C LEU A 77 -11.30 -4.31 -3.61
N PRO A 78 -12.26 -3.45 -4.03
CA PRO A 78 -11.92 -2.13 -4.55
C PRO A 78 -11.14 -1.28 -3.52
N ALA A 79 -11.54 -1.32 -2.25
CA ALA A 79 -10.86 -0.60 -1.19
C ALA A 79 -9.48 -1.17 -0.87
N ALA A 80 -9.33 -2.50 -0.88
CA ALA A 80 -8.04 -3.17 -0.69
C ALA A 80 -7.05 -2.81 -1.80
N LEU A 81 -7.50 -2.80 -3.06
CA LEU A 81 -6.69 -2.39 -4.21
C LEU A 81 -6.35 -0.90 -4.17
N ALA A 82 -7.32 -0.03 -3.87
CA ALA A 82 -7.08 1.41 -3.76
C ALA A 82 -6.08 1.74 -2.63
N THR A 83 -6.26 1.12 -1.47
CA THR A 83 -5.36 1.31 -0.32
C THR A 83 -3.97 0.74 -0.61
N GLY A 84 -3.90 -0.49 -1.13
CA GLY A 84 -2.64 -1.14 -1.49
C GLY A 84 -1.89 -0.36 -2.56
N GLY A 85 -2.58 0.12 -3.59
CA GLY A 85 -2.00 0.94 -4.66
C GLY A 85 -1.46 2.26 -4.13
N THR A 86 -2.24 2.94 -3.30
CA THR A 86 -1.82 4.20 -2.64
C THR A 86 -0.57 3.98 -1.80
N LEU A 87 -0.53 2.93 -0.99
CA LEU A 87 0.65 2.59 -0.19
C LEU A 87 1.85 2.25 -1.06
N THR A 88 1.71 1.39 -2.08
CA THR A 88 2.81 1.04 -2.97
C THR A 88 3.41 2.27 -3.65
N LEU A 89 2.57 3.19 -4.15
CA LEU A 89 3.01 4.45 -4.76
C LEU A 89 3.69 5.38 -3.75
N ALA A 90 3.10 5.55 -2.55
CA ALA A 90 3.67 6.40 -1.51
C ALA A 90 5.04 5.88 -1.02
N LEU A 91 5.16 4.56 -0.85
CA LEU A 91 6.42 3.92 -0.49
C LEU A 91 7.45 4.07 -1.60
N PHE A 92 7.05 3.85 -2.86
CA PHE A 92 7.94 4.01 -4.00
C PHE A 92 8.47 5.45 -4.08
N GLY A 93 7.58 6.45 -3.95
CA GLY A 93 7.94 7.86 -3.89
C GLY A 93 8.88 8.18 -2.72
N THR A 94 8.62 7.60 -1.54
CA THR A 94 9.48 7.73 -0.36
C THR A 94 10.87 7.16 -0.62
N SER A 95 10.97 5.96 -1.22
CA SER A 95 12.25 5.33 -1.57
C SER A 95 13.05 6.16 -2.57
N VAL A 96 12.39 6.71 -3.60
CA VAL A 96 13.03 7.62 -4.57
C VAL A 96 13.48 8.93 -3.90
N PHE A 97 12.67 9.49 -3.02
CA PHE A 97 13.02 10.71 -2.28
C PHE A 97 14.23 10.47 -1.38
N MET A 98 14.24 9.38 -0.60
CA MET A 98 15.35 9.00 0.28
C MET A 98 16.65 8.71 -0.49
N ASP A 99 16.58 8.13 -1.70
CA ASP A 99 17.76 7.88 -2.54
C ASP A 99 18.48 9.19 -2.93
N ARG A 100 17.72 10.28 -3.10
CA ARG A 100 18.25 11.62 -3.44
C ARG A 100 18.83 12.38 -2.24
N GLN A 101 18.66 11.91 -1.02
CA GLN A 101 19.10 12.61 0.18
C GLN A 101 20.46 12.08 0.68
N ASP A 102 21.54 12.79 0.37
CA ASP A 102 22.91 12.36 0.71
C ASP A 102 23.22 12.34 2.20
N ARG A 103 22.44 13.06 3.02
CA ARG A 103 22.72 13.29 4.44
C ARG A 103 22.00 12.34 5.40
N ILE A 104 21.12 11.48 4.93
CA ILE A 104 20.33 10.61 5.81
C ILE A 104 21.14 9.36 6.17
N VAL A 105 21.54 9.29 7.44
CA VAL A 105 22.13 8.10 8.06
C VAL A 105 21.02 7.06 8.31
N ARG A 106 21.29 5.77 8.05
CA ARG A 106 20.34 4.65 8.21
C ARG A 106 19.06 4.77 7.35
N ARG A 107 19.19 5.12 6.07
CA ARG A 107 18.07 5.26 5.10
C ARG A 107 17.02 4.15 5.18
N ARG A 108 17.43 2.88 5.28
CA ARG A 108 16.53 1.72 5.39
C ARG A 108 15.64 1.76 6.63
N ALA A 109 16.19 2.14 7.79
CA ALA A 109 15.41 2.23 9.02
C ALA A 109 14.35 3.34 8.93
N TRP A 110 14.71 4.48 8.34
CA TRP A 110 13.77 5.56 8.07
C TRP A 110 12.69 5.19 7.06
N ALA A 111 13.05 4.46 5.99
CA ALA A 111 12.09 3.97 5.01
C ALA A 111 11.09 2.98 5.65
N LEU A 112 11.58 2.05 6.49
CA LEU A 112 10.72 1.14 7.25
C LEU A 112 9.81 1.89 8.22
N LEU A 113 10.35 2.87 8.96
CA LEU A 113 9.55 3.66 9.90
C LEU A 113 8.46 4.46 9.18
N ALA A 114 8.81 5.14 8.08
CA ALA A 114 7.86 5.86 7.24
C ALA A 114 6.79 4.92 6.68
N ALA A 115 7.19 3.72 6.25
CA ALA A 115 6.27 2.72 5.73
C ALA A 115 5.27 2.25 6.78
N LEU A 116 5.75 1.92 7.98
CA LEU A 116 4.90 1.53 9.09
C LEU A 116 3.99 2.67 9.54
N ALA A 117 4.48 3.91 9.56
CA ALA A 117 3.69 5.09 9.88
C ALA A 117 2.56 5.33 8.85
N LEU A 118 2.83 5.13 7.56
CA LEU A 118 1.82 5.22 6.50
C LEU A 118 0.84 4.04 6.52
N ALA A 119 1.29 2.86 6.95
CA ALA A 119 0.47 1.66 7.04
C ALA A 119 -0.43 1.63 8.30
N ALA A 120 0.01 2.23 9.39
CA ALA A 120 -0.68 2.18 10.69
C ALA A 120 -2.15 2.66 10.63
N PRO A 121 -2.53 3.75 9.93
CA PRO A 121 -3.92 4.18 9.85
C PRO A 121 -4.87 3.12 9.28
N VAL A 122 -4.38 2.22 8.41
CA VAL A 122 -5.19 1.14 7.83
C VAL A 122 -5.66 0.16 8.90
N LEU A 123 -4.84 -0.10 9.92
CA LEU A 123 -5.16 -1.01 11.01
C LEU A 123 -5.86 -0.31 12.18
N LEU A 124 -5.43 0.91 12.51
CA LEU A 124 -5.97 1.68 13.64
C LEU A 124 -7.36 2.26 13.34
N PHE A 125 -7.60 2.64 12.09
CA PHE A 125 -8.79 3.40 11.67
C PHE A 125 -9.47 2.84 10.41
N PRO A 126 -9.70 1.51 10.29
CA PRO A 126 -10.12 0.91 9.03
C PRO A 126 -11.50 1.41 8.57
N GLY A 127 -12.44 1.66 9.49
CA GLY A 127 -13.77 2.19 9.15
C GLY A 127 -13.73 3.61 8.59
N GLN A 128 -12.87 4.47 9.15
CA GLN A 128 -12.70 5.86 8.70
C GLN A 128 -12.02 5.91 7.32
N LEU A 129 -11.04 5.03 7.09
CA LEU A 129 -10.41 4.87 5.78
C LEU A 129 -11.44 4.42 4.73
N LEU A 130 -12.28 3.42 5.03
CA LEU A 130 -13.33 2.98 4.11
C LEU A 130 -14.36 4.08 3.83
N ALA A 131 -14.75 4.85 4.84
CA ALA A 131 -15.66 5.98 4.66
C ALA A 131 -15.06 7.06 3.74
N LEU A 132 -13.78 7.41 3.95
CA LEU A 132 -13.06 8.35 3.10
C LEU A 132 -12.96 7.86 1.65
N LEU A 133 -12.54 6.61 1.45
CA LEU A 133 -12.44 6.02 0.11
C LEU A 133 -13.80 5.94 -0.57
N GLY A 134 -14.85 5.61 0.17
CA GLY A 134 -16.22 5.61 -0.34
C GLY A 134 -16.74 7.00 -0.70
N GLU A 135 -16.36 8.04 0.04
CA GLU A 135 -16.65 9.44 -0.29
C GLU A 135 -15.93 9.87 -1.58
N VAL A 136 -14.64 9.55 -1.70
CA VAL A 136 -13.87 9.83 -2.92
C VAL A 136 -14.47 9.12 -4.12
N ALA A 137 -14.81 7.83 -3.99
CA ALA A 137 -15.44 7.06 -5.06
C ALA A 137 -16.77 7.67 -5.50
N ARG A 138 -17.63 8.09 -4.56
CA ARG A 138 -18.90 8.77 -4.87
C ARG A 138 -18.72 10.10 -5.61
N ARG A 139 -17.66 10.85 -5.30
CA ARG A 139 -17.35 12.13 -5.98
C ARG A 139 -16.79 11.93 -7.38
N LEU A 140 -15.97 10.90 -7.57
CA LEU A 140 -15.34 10.60 -8.87
C LEU A 140 -16.29 9.91 -9.84
N PHE A 141 -17.17 9.06 -9.31
CA PHE A 141 -18.18 8.33 -10.07
C PHE A 141 -19.57 8.69 -9.53
N PRO A 142 -20.05 9.91 -9.80
CA PRO A 142 -21.42 10.25 -9.45
C PRO A 142 -22.34 9.26 -10.17
N LEU A 143 -23.20 8.60 -9.41
CA LEU A 143 -24.27 7.79 -10.01
C LEU A 143 -25.10 8.75 -10.85
N VAL A 144 -24.98 8.64 -12.17
CA VAL A 144 -25.86 9.36 -13.09
C VAL A 144 -27.24 8.73 -12.90
N GLY A 145 -28.09 9.44 -12.17
CA GLY A 145 -29.52 9.16 -12.08
C GLY A 145 -30.23 9.68 -13.32
#